data_AF-A0A839JIJ4-F1
#
_entry.id   AF-A0A839JIJ4-F1
#
_cell.length_a   1.000
_cell.length_b   1.000
_cell.length_c   1.000
_cell.angle_alpha   90.00
_cell.angle_beta   90.00
_cell.angle_gamma   90.00
#
_symmetry.space_group_name_H-M   'P 1'
#
loop_
_entity.id
_entity.type
_entity.pdbx_description
1 polymer ?
#
loop_
_entity_poly.entity_id
_entity_poly.type
_entity_poly.pdbx_seq_one_letter_code
_entity_poly.pdbx_strand_id
1 'polypeptide(L)'
;MSTKKLIRYLKETNAMFNQEDLKITHQIINDEVRILKLRSNKHIRISDKKDKVTYARLVGIRSSGCMHLEYAEDGLIMLSINPGHRNYKTALVKDTIESIIIVLSIAKKEKRLKK
;
A
#
# COMPACT_ATOMS: atom_id res chain seq x y z
N MET A 1 -2.08 -17.10 2.33
CA MET A 1 -0.72 -16.58 2.05
C MET A 1 -0.04 -16.29 3.39
N SER A 2 1.24 -16.56 3.59
CA SER A 2 1.94 -16.30 4.88
C SER A 2 2.56 -14.90 4.91
N THR A 3 2.98 -14.41 6.08
CA THR A 3 3.70 -13.11 6.19
C THR A 3 4.94 -13.07 5.30
N LYS A 4 5.72 -14.17 5.24
CA LYS A 4 6.89 -14.27 4.35
C LYS A 4 6.51 -14.05 2.88
N LYS A 5 5.37 -14.61 2.43
CA LYS A 5 4.87 -14.40 1.05
C LYS A 5 4.40 -12.96 0.83
N LEU A 6 3.78 -12.32 1.84
CA LEU A 6 3.41 -10.91 1.76
C LEU A 6 4.65 -10.01 1.64
N ILE A 7 5.68 -10.22 2.46
CA ILE A 7 6.93 -9.45 2.39
C ILE A 7 7.58 -9.61 1.01
N ARG A 8 7.62 -10.84 0.47
CA ARG A 8 8.13 -11.10 -0.87
C ARG A 8 7.34 -10.33 -1.93
N TYR A 9 6.01 -10.39 -1.87
CA TYR A 9 5.13 -9.61 -2.76
C TYR A 9 5.43 -8.12 -2.67
N LEU A 10 5.55 -7.54 -1.47
CA LEU A 10 5.87 -6.12 -1.30
C LEU A 10 7.19 -5.73 -1.99
N LYS A 11 8.23 -6.57 -1.87
CA LYS A 11 9.52 -6.35 -2.53
C LYS A 11 9.39 -6.43 -4.06
N GLU A 12 8.71 -7.45 -4.57
CA GLU A 12 8.49 -7.65 -6.01
C GLU A 12 7.67 -6.50 -6.61
N THR A 13 6.58 -6.11 -5.95
CA THR A 13 5.72 -4.99 -6.35
C THR A 13 6.50 -3.68 -6.34
N ASN A 14 7.24 -3.38 -5.27
CA ASN A 14 8.09 -2.17 -5.22
C ASN A 14 9.10 -2.12 -6.38
N ALA A 15 9.65 -3.26 -6.79
CA ALA A 15 10.59 -3.34 -7.90
C ALA A 15 9.94 -3.12 -9.28
N MET A 16 8.60 -3.16 -9.39
CA MET A 16 7.88 -2.90 -10.65
C MET A 16 7.74 -1.41 -10.97
N PHE A 17 8.08 -0.50 -10.05
CA PHE A 17 7.93 0.94 -10.24
C PHE A 17 9.29 1.64 -10.26
N ASN A 18 9.36 2.81 -10.89
CA ASN A 18 10.48 3.72 -10.62
C ASN A 18 10.29 4.30 -9.23
N GLN A 19 11.39 4.50 -8.48
CA GLN A 19 11.29 4.95 -7.08
C GLN A 19 10.66 6.33 -6.93
N GLU A 20 10.74 7.17 -7.96
CA GLU A 20 10.08 8.48 -8.01
C GLU A 20 8.56 8.38 -8.19
N ASP A 21 8.10 7.31 -8.85
CA ASP A 21 6.68 7.09 -9.16
C ASP A 21 5.99 6.37 -8.00
N LEU A 22 6.67 5.39 -7.39
CA LEU A 22 6.22 4.76 -6.15
C LEU A 22 7.38 4.09 -5.40
N LYS A 23 7.45 4.36 -4.09
CA LYS A 23 8.28 3.62 -3.14
C LYS A 23 7.42 3.02 -2.04
N ILE A 24 7.49 1.70 -1.90
CA ILE A 24 6.79 0.92 -0.89
C ILE A 24 7.81 0.48 0.17
N THR A 25 7.55 0.81 1.43
CA THR A 25 8.32 0.32 2.58
C THR A 25 7.38 -0.25 3.63
N HIS A 26 7.89 -1.12 4.50
CA HIS A 26 7.09 -1.80 5.51
C HIS A 26 7.87 -1.99 6.80
N GLN A 27 7.13 -2.15 7.90
CA GLN A 27 7.68 -2.47 9.21
C GLN A 27 7.09 -3.78 9.72
N ILE A 28 7.96 -4.62 10.26
CA ILE A 28 7.60 -5.90 10.86
C ILE A 28 7.66 -5.75 12.38
N ILE A 29 6.63 -6.22 13.07
CA ILE A 29 6.56 -6.31 14.53
C ILE A 29 5.96 -7.67 14.86
N ASN A 30 6.61 -8.44 15.73
CA ASN A 30 6.21 -9.80 16.10
C ASN A 30 5.98 -10.70 14.87
N ASP A 31 6.94 -10.71 13.94
CA ASP A 31 6.89 -11.50 12.70
C ASP A 31 5.71 -11.22 11.75
N GLU A 32 5.03 -10.08 11.95
CA GLU A 32 3.92 -9.64 11.12
C GLU A 32 4.16 -8.25 10.54
N VAL A 33 3.72 -8.04 9.30
CA VAL A 33 3.73 -6.70 8.70
C VAL A 33 2.66 -5.85 9.40
N ARG A 34 3.08 -4.80 10.10
CA ARG A 34 2.18 -3.91 10.84
C ARG A 34 2.01 -2.56 10.19
N ILE A 35 3.08 -2.01 9.60
CA ILE A 35 3.03 -0.69 8.94
C ILE A 35 3.42 -0.85 7.48
N LEU A 36 2.69 -0.18 6.59
CA LEU A 36 3.01 -0.01 5.18
C LEU A 36 3.08 1.48 4.86
N LYS A 37 4.15 1.91 4.18
CA LYS A 37 4.31 3.30 3.71
C LYS A 37 4.41 3.30 2.19
N LEU A 38 3.57 4.09 1.55
CA LEU A 38 3.54 4.36 0.12
C LEU A 38 3.98 5.80 -0.10
N ARG A 39 5.12 6.02 -0.76
CA ARG A 39 5.62 7.36 -1.10
C ARG A 39 5.59 7.59 -2.60
N SER A 40 5.08 8.76 -3.01
CA SER A 40 5.06 9.20 -4.40
C SER A 40 4.78 10.70 -4.48
N ASN A 41 5.80 11.50 -4.77
CA ASN A 41 5.67 12.96 -4.91
C ASN A 41 4.88 13.36 -6.18
N LYS A 42 4.68 12.42 -7.12
CA LYS A 42 3.97 12.65 -8.37
C LYS A 42 2.48 12.34 -8.23
N HIS A 43 2.14 11.25 -7.54
CA HIS A 43 0.79 10.68 -7.58
C HIS A 43 -0.01 10.84 -6.28
N ILE A 44 0.64 10.94 -5.13
CA ILE A 44 -0.07 11.13 -3.85
C ILE A 44 -0.21 12.62 -3.59
N ARG A 45 -1.40 13.16 -3.85
CA ARG A 45 -1.78 14.54 -3.52
C ARG A 45 -2.81 14.54 -2.40
N ILE A 46 -2.46 15.15 -1.27
CA ILE A 46 -3.34 15.33 -0.11
C ILE A 46 -3.51 16.82 0.10
N SER A 47 -4.49 17.39 -0.60
CA SER A 47 -4.73 18.82 -0.63
C SER A 47 -5.63 19.29 0.52
N ASP A 48 -6.55 18.43 0.96
CA ASP A 48 -7.49 18.77 2.02
C ASP A 48 -7.82 17.59 2.96
N LYS A 49 -8.70 17.84 3.94
CA LYS A 49 -9.17 16.80 4.87
C LYS A 49 -10.07 15.75 4.19
N LYS A 50 -10.76 16.09 3.10
CA LYS A 50 -11.67 15.17 2.38
C LYS A 50 -10.87 14.10 1.65
N ASP A 51 -9.70 14.42 1.12
CA ASP A 51 -8.77 13.46 0.53
C ASP A 51 -8.40 12.37 1.55
N LYS A 52 -8.02 12.78 2.77
CA LYS A 52 -7.68 11.85 3.86
C LYS A 52 -8.84 10.92 4.21
N VAL A 53 -10.05 11.46 4.31
CA VAL A 53 -11.27 10.67 4.58
C VAL A 53 -11.53 9.68 3.45
N THR A 54 -11.34 10.09 2.20
CA THR A 54 -11.55 9.24 1.02
C THR A 54 -10.56 8.07 1.01
N TYR A 55 -9.27 8.33 1.24
CA TYR A 55 -8.26 7.26 1.34
C TYR A 55 -8.53 6.34 2.53
N ALA A 56 -8.86 6.88 3.71
CA ALA A 56 -9.21 6.07 4.87
C ALA A 56 -10.40 5.14 4.59
N ARG A 57 -11.44 5.67 3.94
CA ARG A 57 -12.62 4.90 3.54
C ARG A 57 -12.29 3.82 2.52
N LEU A 58 -11.50 4.15 1.49
CA LEU A 58 -11.03 3.18 0.49
C LEU A 58 -10.28 2.02 1.16
N VAL A 59 -9.31 2.34 2.01
CA VAL A 59 -8.50 1.35 2.73
C VAL A 59 -9.37 0.47 3.62
N GLY A 60 -10.27 1.07 4.41
CA GLY A 60 -11.15 0.32 5.31
C GLY A 60 -12.07 -0.64 4.56
N ILE A 61 -12.69 -0.20 3.46
CA ILE A 61 -13.57 -1.04 2.64
C ILE A 61 -12.78 -2.17 1.97
N ARG A 62 -11.67 -1.84 1.29
CA ARG A 62 -10.89 -2.83 0.52
C ARG A 62 -10.21 -3.87 1.40
N SER A 63 -9.82 -3.49 2.61
CA SER A 63 -9.20 -4.39 3.58
C SER A 63 -10.19 -5.12 4.48
N SER A 64 -11.50 -4.92 4.31
CA SER A 64 -12.53 -5.44 5.23
C SER A 64 -12.26 -5.07 6.70
N GLY A 65 -11.73 -3.86 6.92
CA GLY A 65 -11.41 -3.29 8.22
C GLY A 65 -10.09 -3.74 8.85
N CYS A 66 -9.30 -4.61 8.21
CA CYS A 66 -8.01 -5.04 8.78
C CYS A 66 -6.86 -4.08 8.52
N MET A 67 -7.08 -3.01 7.74
CA MET A 67 -6.12 -1.93 7.52
C MET A 67 -6.77 -0.57 7.76
N HIS A 68 -5.99 0.39 8.25
CA HIS A 68 -6.44 1.75 8.47
C HIS A 68 -5.40 2.76 7.96
N LEU A 69 -5.88 3.93 7.55
CA LEU A 69 -5.01 5.06 7.29
C LEU A 69 -4.50 5.60 8.62
N GLU A 70 -3.21 5.46 8.86
CA GLU A 70 -2.56 5.97 10.08
C GLU A 70 -2.12 7.43 9.89
N TYR A 71 -1.59 7.74 8.70
CA TYR A 71 -1.13 9.08 8.37
C TYR A 71 -1.19 9.34 6.86
N ALA A 72 -1.46 10.58 6.47
CA ALA A 72 -1.45 11.03 5.09
C ALA A 72 -1.04 12.51 4.97
N GLU A 73 -0.11 12.77 4.07
CA GLU A 73 0.32 14.10 3.63
C GLU A 73 0.71 14.05 2.15
N ASP A 74 1.02 15.21 1.55
CA ASP A 74 1.47 15.26 0.17
C ASP A 74 2.70 14.37 -0.03
N GLY A 75 2.62 13.46 -1.00
CA GLY A 75 3.67 12.50 -1.29
C GLY A 75 3.74 11.26 -0.38
N LEU A 76 2.91 11.11 0.66
CA LEU A 76 2.97 9.98 1.60
C LEU A 76 1.60 9.51 2.10
N ILE A 77 1.38 8.20 2.01
CA ILE A 77 0.31 7.47 2.70
C ILE A 77 0.95 6.41 3.61
N MET A 78 0.54 6.39 4.87
CA MET A 78 0.95 5.38 5.86
C MET A 78 -0.27 4.62 6.35
N LEU A 79 -0.19 3.30 6.27
CA LEU A 79 -1.26 2.39 6.64
C LEU A 79 -0.81 1.50 7.80
N SER A 80 -1.68 1.35 8.78
CA SER A 80 -1.57 0.30 9.79
C SER A 80 -2.32 -0.94 9.33
N ILE A 81 -1.78 -2.11 9.67
CA ILE A 81 -2.33 -3.43 9.40
C ILE A 81 -2.55 -4.09 10.76
N ASN A 82 -3.75 -4.63 10.98
CA ASN A 82 -4.11 -5.37 12.18
C ASN A 82 -4.28 -6.87 11.87
N PRO A 83 -3.22 -7.68 12.01
CA PRO A 83 -3.29 -9.14 11.91
C PRO A 83 -4.25 -9.83 12.88
N GLY A 84 -4.53 -9.21 14.03
CA GLY A 84 -5.50 -9.73 15.01
C GLY A 84 -6.95 -9.48 14.66
N HIS A 85 -7.24 -8.74 13.58
CA HIS A 85 -8.61 -8.48 13.14
C HIS A 85 -9.24 -9.77 12.58
N ARG A 86 -10.51 -10.05 12.92
CA ARG A 86 -11.21 -11.30 12.52
C ARG A 86 -11.24 -11.56 11.01
N ASN A 87 -11.21 -10.50 10.20
CA ASN A 87 -11.22 -10.58 8.74
C ASN A 87 -9.82 -10.59 8.12
N TYR A 88 -8.75 -10.52 8.92
CA TYR A 88 -7.40 -10.39 8.41
C TYR A 88 -7.02 -11.59 7.53
N LYS A 89 -6.62 -11.27 6.30
CA LYS A 89 -6.01 -12.20 5.35
C LYS A 89 -4.93 -11.44 4.62
N THR A 90 -3.72 -12.00 4.53
CA THR A 90 -2.61 -11.41 3.75
C THR A 90 -2.98 -11.16 2.27
N ALA A 91 -3.91 -11.94 1.70
CA ALA A 91 -4.45 -11.70 0.38
C ALA A 91 -5.23 -10.37 0.30
N LEU A 92 -6.03 -10.03 1.32
CA LEU A 92 -6.73 -8.74 1.37
C LEU A 92 -5.76 -7.57 1.47
N VAL A 93 -4.64 -7.73 2.19
CA VAL A 93 -3.59 -6.70 2.23
C VAL A 93 -3.02 -6.46 0.84
N LYS A 94 -2.68 -7.54 0.12
CA LYS A 94 -2.23 -7.46 -1.29
C LYS A 94 -3.27 -6.74 -2.15
N ASP A 95 -4.53 -7.18 -2.13
CA ASP A 95 -5.57 -6.65 -3.02
C ASP A 95 -5.92 -5.19 -2.69
N THR A 96 -5.78 -4.80 -1.41
CA THR A 96 -5.89 -3.40 -0.98
C THR A 96 -4.76 -2.54 -1.56
N ILE A 97 -3.52 -3.03 -1.54
CA ILE A 97 -2.38 -2.32 -2.14
C ILE A 97 -2.57 -2.14 -3.65
N GLU A 98 -3.01 -3.19 -4.35
CA GLU A 98 -3.30 -3.12 -5.79
C GLU A 98 -4.40 -2.10 -6.09
N SER A 99 -5.45 -2.08 -5.26
CA SER A 99 -6.52 -1.09 -5.38
C SER A 99 -6.02 0.34 -5.20
N ILE A 100 -5.12 0.59 -4.24
CA ILE A 100 -4.53 1.91 -4.02
C ILE A 100 -3.68 2.34 -5.21
N ILE A 101 -2.83 1.45 -5.72
CA ILE A 101 -1.97 1.72 -6.89
C ILE A 101 -2.82 2.10 -8.12
N ILE A 102 -3.93 1.38 -8.34
CA ILE A 102 -4.87 1.66 -9.43
C ILE A 102 -5.53 3.02 -9.24
N VAL A 103 -6.05 3.32 -8.04
CA VAL A 103 -6.69 4.62 -7.74
C VAL A 103 -5.72 5.77 -7.94
N LEU A 104 -4.45 5.60 -7.56
CA LEU A 104 -3.39 6.60 -7.75
C LEU A 104 -2.88 6.66 -9.19
N SER A 105 -3.38 5.81 -10.09
CA SER A 105 -3.00 5.75 -11.51
C SER A 105 -1.49 5.65 -11.73
N ILE A 106 -0.79 4.88 -10.87
CA ILE A 106 0.67 4.74 -10.94
C ILE A 106 1.03 3.65 -11.95
N ALA A 107 1.71 4.04 -13.02
CA ALA A 107 2.16 3.11 -14.05
C ALA A 107 3.38 2.31 -13.58
N LYS A 108 3.40 1.00 -13.91
CA LYS A 108 4.60 0.18 -13.73
C LYS A 108 5.66 0.61 -14.73
N LYS A 109 6.94 0.50 -14.35
CA LYS A 109 8.06 0.75 -15.27
C LYS A 109 7.96 -0.17 -16.48
N GLU A 110 8.18 0.36 -17.67
CA GLU A 110 8.21 -0.45 -18.88
C GLU A 110 9.31 -1.52 -18.74
N LYS A 111 8.92 -2.79 -18.85
CA LYS A 111 9.92 -3.83 -19.07
C LYS A 111 10.44 -3.62 -20.48
N ARG A 112 11.67 -3.13 -20.63
CA ARG A 112 12.43 -3.31 -21.87
C ARG A 112 12.50 -4.82 -22.13
N LEU A 113 11.62 -5.32 -22.99
CA LEU A 113 11.77 -6.62 -23.60
C LEU A 113 13.09 -6.55 -24.38
N LYS A 114 14.14 -7.18 -23.85
CA LYS A 114 15.32 -7.45 -24.65
C LYS A 114 14.85 -8.39 -25.76
N LYS A 115 14.74 -7.85 -26.98
CA LYS A 115 14.64 -8.65 -28.20
C LYS A 115 15.92 -9.46 -28.35
#